data_AF-A0A534CM89-F1
#
_entry.id   AF-A0A534CM89-F1
#
_cell.length_a   1.000
_cell.length_b   1.000
_cell.length_c   1.000
_cell.angle_alpha   90.00
_cell.angle_beta   90.00
_cell.angle_gamma   90.00
#
_symmetry.space_group_name_H-M   'P 1'
#
loop_
_entity.id
_entity.type
_entity.pdbx_description
1 polymer ?
#
loop_
_entity_poly.entity_id
_entity_poly.type
_entity_poly.pdbx_seq_one_letter_code
_entity_poly.pdbx_strand_id
1 'polypeptide(L)'
;MNTVDIESEDQAEIEGEAGQRLRERLPVRLTLRGDLSDIGNVLLALRALGGFDSGPMHYPIYRLVRAAARRPLDELFDDLAQHAGLAAQRLGEGSLLLDGPGVLVSARGRRKTDYSSMTFAIWA
;
A
#
# COMPACT_ATOMS: atom_id res chain seq x y z
N MET A 1 59.63 1.21 25.06
CA MET A 1 58.74 1.20 23.89
C MET A 1 57.71 0.11 24.14
N ASN A 2 56.65 0.44 24.90
CA ASN A 2 55.54 -0.45 25.22
C ASN A 2 54.27 0.23 24.74
N THR A 3 53.66 -0.31 23.69
CA THR A 3 52.31 0.07 23.26
C THR A 3 51.33 -0.75 24.10
N VAL A 4 50.48 -0.05 24.84
CA VAL A 4 49.36 -0.62 25.57
C VAL A 4 48.20 -0.67 24.58
N ASP A 5 47.75 -1.87 24.24
CA ASP A 5 46.50 -2.10 23.52
C ASP A 5 45.34 -1.82 24.47
N ILE A 6 44.75 -0.62 24.36
CA ILE A 6 43.51 -0.28 25.06
C ILE A 6 42.47 0.05 24.00
N GLU A 7 41.28 -0.53 24.19
CA GLU A 7 39.98 -0.12 23.63
C GLU A 7 39.65 -0.57 22.19
N SER A 8 39.45 -1.86 21.99
CA SER A 8 38.63 -2.38 20.87
C SER A 8 37.42 -3.22 21.31
N GLU A 9 37.35 -3.65 22.57
CA GLU A 9 36.26 -4.50 23.06
C GLU A 9 35.01 -3.71 23.52
N ASP A 10 35.17 -2.49 24.06
CA ASP A 10 34.05 -1.68 24.57
C ASP A 10 33.17 -1.04 23.47
N GLN A 11 33.70 -0.81 22.26
CA GLN A 11 32.93 -0.17 21.19
C GLN A 11 31.89 -1.11 20.56
N ALA A 12 32.13 -2.42 20.57
CA ALA A 12 31.21 -3.41 20.01
C ALA A 12 29.99 -3.66 20.91
N GLU A 13 30.13 -3.50 22.22
CA GLU A 13 29.05 -3.72 23.19
C GLU A 13 28.08 -2.52 23.24
N ILE A 14 28.59 -1.29 23.05
CA ILE A 14 27.78 -0.06 22.99
C ILE A 14 26.92 -0.01 21.72
N GLU A 15 27.43 -0.46 20.56
CA GLU A 15 26.65 -0.56 19.32
C GLU A 15 25.57 -1.66 19.39
N GLY A 16 25.85 -2.75 20.12
CA GLY A 16 24.89 -3.83 20.36
C GLY A 16 23.69 -3.39 21.21
N GLU A 17 23.93 -2.65 22.29
CA GLU A 17 22.87 -2.13 23.16
C GLU A 17 22.09 -0.97 22.54
N ALA A 18 22.75 -0.05 21.82
CA ALA A 18 22.07 1.07 21.14
C ALA A 18 21.16 0.57 20.00
N GLY A 19 21.58 -0.48 19.28
CA GLY A 19 20.77 -1.16 18.27
C GLY A 19 19.60 -1.97 18.84
N GLN A 20 19.73 -2.47 20.08
CA GLN A 20 18.64 -3.17 20.78
C GLN A 20 17.62 -2.24 21.43
N ARG A 21 18.01 -1.07 21.94
CA ARG A 21 17.08 -0.09 22.55
C ARG A 21 16.14 0.58 21.54
N LEU A 22 16.52 0.68 20.26
CA LEU A 22 15.65 1.16 19.18
C LEU A 22 14.56 0.15 18.75
N ARG A 23 14.60 -1.09 19.27
CA ARG A 23 13.58 -2.13 19.02
C ARG A 23 12.47 -2.17 20.06
N GLU A 24 12.47 -1.29 21.06
CA GLU A 24 11.29 -1.07 21.88
C GLU A 24 10.27 -0.26 21.07
N ARG A 25 9.49 -0.99 20.28
CA ARG A 25 8.33 -0.46 19.55
C ARG A 25 7.31 0.06 20.56
N LEU A 26 7.39 1.35 20.86
CA LEU A 26 6.38 2.04 21.66
C LEU A 26 5.01 1.79 21.00
N PRO A 27 3.95 1.47 21.78
CA PRO A 27 2.64 1.20 21.23
C PRO A 27 2.07 2.46 20.59
N VAL A 28 2.10 2.53 19.25
CA VAL A 28 1.48 3.62 18.50
C VAL A 28 0.01 3.31 18.31
N ARG A 29 -0.87 4.11 18.91
CA ARG A 29 -2.31 4.06 18.63
C ARG A 29 -2.63 5.05 17.51
N LEU A 30 -3.00 4.53 16.35
CA LEU A 30 -3.47 5.33 15.21
C LEU A 30 -4.97 5.15 15.03
N THR A 31 -5.68 6.27 14.92
CA THR A 31 -7.12 6.28 14.67
C THR A 31 -7.35 6.79 13.26
N LEU A 32 -7.82 5.92 12.37
CA LEU A 32 -8.19 6.30 11.02
C LEU A 32 -9.68 6.64 10.97
N ARG A 33 -10.01 7.84 10.50
CA ARG A 33 -11.38 8.23 10.19
C ARG A 33 -11.50 8.35 8.68
N GLY A 34 -12.29 7.47 8.09
CA GLY A 34 -12.51 7.41 6.66
C GLY A 34 -13.97 7.61 6.30
N ASP A 35 -14.22 8.23 5.15
CA ASP A 35 -15.55 8.21 4.53
C ASP A 35 -15.74 6.88 3.81
N LEU A 36 -16.74 6.11 4.20
CA LEU A 36 -17.05 4.81 3.60
C LEU A 36 -17.63 4.94 2.18
N SER A 37 -18.09 6.13 1.77
CA SER A 37 -18.39 6.41 0.37
C SER A 37 -17.14 6.27 -0.52
N ASP A 38 -15.95 6.41 0.09
CA ASP A 38 -14.64 6.23 -0.49
C ASP A 38 -13.82 5.16 0.27
N ILE A 39 -14.40 3.96 0.40
CA ILE A 39 -13.75 2.85 1.11
C ILE A 39 -12.38 2.48 0.53
N GLY A 40 -12.12 2.75 -0.76
CA GLY A 40 -10.81 2.56 -1.37
C GLY A 40 -9.71 3.43 -0.72
N ASN A 41 -9.99 4.70 -0.46
CA ASN A 41 -9.07 5.58 0.27
C ASN A 41 -8.87 5.14 1.74
N VAL A 42 -9.93 4.63 2.38
CA VAL A 42 -9.83 4.08 3.74
C VAL A 42 -8.92 2.85 3.77
N LEU A 43 -9.08 1.93 2.83
CA LEU A 43 -8.26 0.73 2.73
C LEU A 43 -6.80 1.07 2.38
N LEU A 44 -6.57 2.05 1.51
CA LEU A 44 -5.23 2.58 1.24
C LEU A 44 -4.58 3.12 2.51
N ALA A 45 -5.30 3.94 3.27
CA ALA A 45 -4.78 4.51 4.51
C ALA A 45 -4.54 3.42 5.56
N LEU A 46 -5.44 2.43 5.71
CA LEU A 46 -5.21 1.26 6.57
C LEU A 46 -3.98 0.46 6.14
N ARG A 47 -3.71 0.35 4.83
CA ARG A 47 -2.53 -0.35 4.34
C ARG A 47 -1.24 0.43 4.54
N ALA A 48 -1.27 1.75 4.35
CA ALA A 48 -0.16 2.62 4.74
C ALA A 48 0.12 2.50 6.24
N LEU A 49 -0.92 2.32 7.06
CA LEU A 49 -0.80 2.05 8.49
C LEU A 49 -0.25 0.66 8.82
N GLY A 50 -0.62 -0.37 8.05
CA GLY A 50 0.02 -1.69 8.10
C GLY A 50 1.50 -1.66 7.67
N GLY A 51 1.88 -0.69 6.84
CA GLY A 51 3.24 -0.42 6.39
C GLY A 51 4.18 0.17 7.46
N PHE A 52 3.72 0.46 8.67
CA PHE A 52 4.65 0.78 9.77
C PHE A 52 5.41 -0.46 10.27
N ASP A 53 5.00 -1.68 9.88
CA ASP A 53 5.78 -2.92 10.04
C ASP A 53 6.62 -3.29 8.81
N SER A 54 6.33 -2.69 7.66
CA SER A 54 7.06 -2.88 6.40
C SER A 54 7.24 -1.51 5.75
N GLY A 55 8.37 -0.87 6.07
CA GLY A 55 8.62 0.58 5.97
C GLY A 55 8.20 1.30 4.68
N PRO A 56 8.40 2.64 4.61
CA PRO A 56 7.87 3.57 3.59
C PRO A 56 8.19 3.26 2.09
N MET A 57 8.85 2.13 1.81
CA MET A 57 9.34 1.65 0.52
C MET A 57 8.40 0.69 -0.22
N HIS A 58 7.23 0.30 0.31
CA HIS A 58 6.40 -0.72 -0.36
C HIS A 58 5.62 -0.24 -1.59
N TYR A 59 5.41 1.08 -1.74
CA TYR A 59 4.73 1.66 -2.90
C TYR A 59 5.28 3.07 -3.24
N PRO A 60 6.55 3.19 -3.67
CA PRO A 60 7.22 4.46 -3.92
C PRO A 60 6.59 5.34 -5.01
N ILE A 61 5.80 4.76 -5.92
CA ILE A 61 5.35 5.41 -7.14
C ILE A 61 3.82 5.44 -7.19
N TYR A 62 3.28 6.65 -7.36
CA TYR A 62 1.88 6.86 -7.69
C TYR A 62 1.68 7.14 -9.18
N ARG A 63 0.74 6.45 -9.82
CA ARG A 63 0.32 6.68 -11.21
C ARG A 63 -1.19 6.74 -11.30
N LEU A 64 -1.68 7.59 -12.20
CA LEU A 64 -3.10 7.70 -12.52
C LEU A 64 -3.32 7.38 -13.99
N VAL A 65 -4.06 6.31 -14.27
CA VAL A 65 -4.47 5.94 -15.63
C VAL A 65 -5.95 6.24 -15.81
N ARG A 66 -6.32 6.85 -16.94
CA ARG A 66 -7.72 7.04 -17.35
C ARG A 66 -7.98 6.24 -18.61
N ALA A 67 -9.08 5.50 -18.62
CA ALA A 67 -9.46 4.67 -19.74
C ALA A 67 -10.96 4.83 -20.05
N ALA A 68 -11.33 4.52 -21.29
CA ALA A 68 -12.71 4.41 -21.70
C ALA A 68 -12.87 3.19 -22.59
N ALA A 69 -13.96 2.44 -22.38
CA ALA A 69 -14.24 1.23 -23.15
C ALA A 69 -15.74 1.11 -23.43
N ARG A 70 -16.11 0.65 -24.62
CA ARG A 70 -17.51 0.38 -25.01
C ARG A 70 -17.98 -0.99 -24.52
N ARG A 71 -17.83 -1.23 -23.21
CA ARG A 71 -18.26 -2.46 -22.53
C ARG A 71 -18.95 -2.12 -21.21
N PRO A 72 -19.89 -2.97 -20.72
CA PRO A 72 -20.44 -2.86 -19.37
C PRO A 72 -19.33 -2.75 -18.32
N LEU A 73 -19.53 -1.88 -17.34
CA LEU A 73 -18.49 -1.53 -16.37
C LEU A 73 -18.24 -2.69 -15.40
N ASP A 74 -19.31 -3.33 -14.98
CA ASP A 74 -19.32 -4.55 -14.17
C ASP A 74 -18.53 -5.68 -14.85
N GLU A 75 -18.80 -5.97 -16.13
CA GLU A 75 -18.04 -6.98 -16.89
C GLU A 75 -16.54 -6.64 -16.97
N LEU A 76 -16.20 -5.37 -17.24
CA LEU A 76 -14.80 -4.94 -17.30
C LEU A 76 -14.09 -5.15 -15.95
N PHE A 77 -14.78 -4.86 -14.85
CA PHE A 77 -14.22 -5.01 -13.51
C PHE A 77 -14.20 -6.46 -13.04
N ASP A 78 -15.16 -7.29 -13.45
CA ASP A 78 -15.15 -8.73 -13.19
C ASP A 78 -14.03 -9.42 -13.97
N ASP A 79 -13.84 -9.08 -15.25
CA ASP A 79 -12.71 -9.57 -16.05
C ASP A 79 -11.37 -9.21 -15.38
N LEU A 80 -11.21 -7.96 -14.94
CA LEU A 80 -10.01 -7.53 -14.22
C LEU A 80 -9.83 -8.28 -12.89
N ALA A 81 -10.90 -8.43 -12.11
CA ALA A 81 -10.87 -9.16 -10.85
C ALA A 81 -10.44 -10.62 -11.04
N GLN A 82 -10.87 -11.26 -12.13
CA GLN A 82 -10.58 -12.64 -12.43
C GLN A 82 -9.18 -12.85 -13.03
N HIS A 83 -8.69 -11.91 -13.84
CA HIS A 83 -7.50 -12.12 -14.68
C HIS A 83 -6.27 -11.30 -14.29
N ALA A 84 -6.38 -10.31 -13.38
CA ALA A 84 -5.23 -9.47 -13.02
C ALA A 84 -4.14 -10.21 -12.23
N GLY A 85 -4.41 -11.40 -11.69
CA GLY A 85 -3.47 -12.11 -10.81
C GLY A 85 -3.24 -11.42 -9.47
N LEU A 86 -4.15 -10.52 -9.08
CA LEU A 86 -4.13 -9.75 -7.84
C LEU A 86 -5.34 -10.15 -6.98
N ALA A 87 -5.23 -10.00 -5.66
CA ALA A 87 -6.36 -10.16 -4.77
C ALA A 87 -7.38 -9.04 -5.05
N ALA A 88 -8.56 -9.42 -5.53
CA ALA A 88 -9.58 -8.49 -5.96
C ALA A 88 -10.70 -8.33 -4.92
N GLN A 89 -11.15 -7.09 -4.72
CA GLN A 89 -12.32 -6.77 -3.90
C GLN A 89 -13.27 -5.88 -4.70
N ARG A 90 -14.47 -6.39 -4.97
CA ARG A 90 -15.57 -5.60 -5.54
C ARG A 90 -16.26 -4.84 -4.42
N LEU A 91 -16.08 -3.51 -4.42
CA LEU A 91 -16.65 -2.60 -3.43
C LEU A 91 -18.03 -2.09 -3.86
N GLY A 92 -18.39 -2.34 -5.12
CA GLY A 92 -19.67 -2.02 -5.73
C GLY A 92 -19.60 -2.15 -7.25
N GLU A 93 -20.65 -1.67 -7.93
CA GLU A 93 -20.72 -1.71 -9.40
C GLU A 93 -19.60 -0.89 -10.06
N GLY A 94 -19.28 0.28 -9.49
CA GLY A 94 -18.30 1.22 -10.04
C GLY A 94 -16.95 1.25 -9.33
N SER A 95 -16.64 0.28 -8.47
CA SER A 95 -15.43 0.30 -7.65
C SER A 95 -14.81 -1.08 -7.50
N LEU A 96 -13.52 -1.19 -7.80
CA LEU A 96 -12.72 -2.40 -7.71
C LEU A 96 -11.38 -2.05 -7.05
N LEU A 97 -11.00 -2.82 -6.04
CA LEU A 97 -9.66 -2.77 -5.45
C LEU A 97 -8.89 -4.03 -5.88
N LEU A 98 -7.65 -3.86 -6.33
CA LEU A 98 -6.73 -4.95 -6.63
C LEU A 98 -5.48 -4.77 -5.76
N ASP A 99 -5.11 -5.82 -5.04
CA ASP A 99 -3.97 -5.81 -4.13
C ASP A 99 -3.03 -7.00 -4.41
N GLY A 100 -1.73 -6.75 -4.35
CA GLY A 100 -0.72 -7.80 -4.49
C GLY A 100 0.66 -7.34 -4.03
N PRO A 101 1.67 -8.20 -4.21
CA PRO A 101 3.04 -7.89 -3.81
C PRO A 101 3.54 -6.62 -4.49
N GLY A 102 3.78 -5.56 -3.71
CA GLY A 102 4.31 -4.29 -4.22
C GLY A 102 3.39 -3.56 -5.20
N VAL A 103 2.11 -3.94 -5.35
CA VAL A 103 1.15 -3.14 -6.11
C VAL A 103 -0.22 -3.05 -5.43
N LEU A 104 -0.81 -1.86 -5.45
CA LEU A 104 -2.19 -1.62 -5.07
C LEU A 104 -2.86 -0.78 -6.15
N VAL A 105 -4.06 -1.16 -6.57
CA VAL A 105 -4.84 -0.43 -7.57
C VAL A 105 -6.23 -0.16 -7.05
N SER A 106 -6.58 1.13 -6.94
CA SER A 106 -7.96 1.57 -6.71
C SER A 106 -8.56 1.98 -8.06
N ALA A 107 -9.48 1.17 -8.56
CA ALA A 107 -10.19 1.39 -9.80
C ALA A 107 -11.58 1.95 -9.52
N ARG A 108 -11.91 3.06 -10.19
CA ARG A 108 -13.24 3.67 -10.18
C ARG A 108 -13.76 3.78 -11.59
N GLY A 109 -15.03 3.50 -11.78
CA GLY A 109 -15.67 3.65 -13.06
C GLY A 109 -17.08 4.20 -12.95
N ARG A 110 -17.58 4.65 -14.10
CA ARG A 110 -18.98 5.03 -14.27
C ARG A 110 -19.44 4.67 -15.67
N ARG A 111 -20.65 4.11 -15.76
CA ARG A 111 -21.33 3.92 -17.04
C ARG A 111 -21.79 5.28 -17.59
N LYS A 112 -21.51 5.51 -18.87
CA LYS A 112 -22.07 6.58 -19.70
C LYS A 112 -23.02 5.96 -20.73
N THR A 113 -23.66 6.81 -21.53
CA THR A 113 -24.67 6.39 -22.53
C THR A 113 -24.15 5.29 -23.45
N ASP A 114 -22.93 5.44 -23.98
CA ASP A 114 -22.35 4.57 -25.01
C ASP A 114 -21.00 3.93 -24.63
N TYR A 115 -20.41 4.32 -23.49
CA TYR A 115 -19.16 3.76 -23.00
C TYR A 115 -19.08 3.78 -21.47
N SER A 116 -18.09 3.08 -20.92
CA SER A 116 -17.71 3.16 -19.51
C SER A 116 -16.43 3.96 -19.40
N SER A 117 -16.40 4.95 -18.52
CA SER A 117 -15.19 5.72 -18.18
C SER A 117 -14.61 5.19 -16.88
N MET A 118 -13.31 4.94 -16.84
CA MET A 118 -12.63 4.42 -15.65
C MET A 118 -11.35 5.21 -15.34
N THR A 119 -10.99 5.22 -14.07
CA THR A 119 -9.73 5.74 -13.55
C THR A 119 -9.11 4.71 -12.63
N PHE A 120 -7.80 4.52 -12.76
CA PHE A 120 -7.00 3.61 -11.96
C PHE A 120 -5.92 4.42 -11.24
N ALA A 121 -6.04 4.50 -9.91
CA ALA A 121 -5.00 4.99 -9.05
C ALA A 121 -4.11 3.81 -8.66
N ILE A 122 -2.84 3.85 -9.04
CA ILE A 122 -1.88 2.76 -8.90
C ILE A 122 -0.75 3.20 -7.97
N TRP A 123 -0.47 2.41 -6.96
CA TRP A 123 0.66 2.55 -6.05
C TRP A 123 1.57 1.33 -6.23
N ALA A 124 2.86 1.53 -6.54
CA ALA A 124 3.84 0.48 -6.82
C ALA A 124 5.27 0.88 -6.48
#